data_AF-A0A820TTJ1-F1
#
_entry.id   AF-A0A820TTJ1-F1
#
_cell.length_a   1.000
_cell.length_b   1.000
_cell.length_c   1.000
_cell.angle_alpha   90.00
_cell.angle_beta   90.00
_cell.angle_gamma   90.00
#
_symmetry.space_group_name_H-M   'P 1'
#
loop_
_entity.id
_entity.type
_entity.pdbx_description
1 polymer ?
#
loop_
_entity_poly.entity_id
_entity_poly.type
_entity_poly.pdbx_seq_one_letter_code
_entity_poly.pdbx_strand_id
1 'polypeptide(L)'
;MSSRQIPPSTTSTPLISSNDNNTNRETSEKQLNEHDRMRMKEFGQIFNRHSSINRALLEELFRKEPSEYTQTVYRYASRIYHCLKEEQINPILKALANTKDEQVQIKKSTLDVPKIDYASDQQKRRTLKLAFSVLRYQKIVEELLEETQFFSNYPDLKDELSLVSTVLYDYLSRKFQPRDDPADLDDKEDLSNNDQFVSTIENAILQERTRLAAALARNRIKSQALSLEDLLPENLREVQQHSAELPVYAWVNLIKTDMETVIKVFENNEQMKRVKTITEMDKRTFYVDYHCSNLLVFHYTQKQRIANHYLVRDNHLYLQDKSSCIAAHTVRKLLTKKDNICLAYVSGGLLLQLLIVLTDELESKIYAFGGRTEENIRDIQTKIKTLGTV
;
A
#
# COMPACT_ATOMS: atom_id res chain seq x y z
N MET A 1 -5.30 49.78 -49.04
CA MET A 1 -5.08 49.93 -50.49
C MET A 1 -4.55 48.60 -50.99
N SER A 2 -5.09 47.85 -51.94
CA SER A 2 -6.27 47.94 -52.81
C SER A 2 -6.55 46.47 -53.21
N SER A 3 -7.69 45.87 -52.84
CA SER A 3 -8.90 45.64 -53.68
C SER A 3 -8.76 44.64 -54.84
N ARG A 4 -9.58 43.57 -54.78
CA ARG A 4 -10.45 42.96 -55.84
C ARG A 4 -11.04 41.65 -55.24
N GLN A 5 -12.26 41.58 -54.69
CA GLN A 5 -13.65 41.61 -55.21
C GLN A 5 -14.06 40.51 -56.23
N ILE A 6 -14.69 39.42 -55.69
CA ILE A 6 -15.97 38.67 -55.98
C ILE A 6 -16.54 38.52 -57.41
N PRO A 7 -17.59 37.69 -57.73
CA PRO A 7 -18.15 36.34 -57.32
C PRO A 7 -18.51 35.47 -58.58
N PRO A 8 -19.60 34.63 -58.73
CA PRO A 8 -20.32 33.62 -57.91
C PRO A 8 -20.53 32.23 -58.64
N SER A 9 -21.13 31.23 -57.98
CA SER A 9 -22.03 30.22 -58.60
C SER A 9 -22.90 29.53 -57.53
N THR A 10 -24.11 29.97 -57.21
CA THR A 10 -25.44 29.61 -57.78
C THR A 10 -25.70 28.10 -57.96
N THR A 11 -26.58 27.53 -57.14
CA THR A 11 -27.90 26.93 -57.51
C THR A 11 -28.53 26.36 -56.22
N SER A 12 -29.50 26.98 -55.55
CA SER A 12 -30.93 27.16 -55.85
C SER A 12 -31.76 25.86 -55.89
N THR A 13 -32.54 25.66 -54.82
CA THR A 13 -33.69 24.77 -54.65
C THR A 13 -34.87 25.12 -55.59
N PRO A 14 -35.72 24.15 -55.94
CA PRO A 14 -37.18 24.30 -55.78
C PRO A 14 -37.79 23.03 -55.11
N LEU A 15 -38.57 23.09 -54.02
CA LEU A 15 -39.94 23.60 -53.78
C LEU A 15 -40.98 22.44 -53.63
N ILE A 16 -41.34 22.18 -52.37
CA ILE A 16 -42.70 22.02 -51.80
C ILE A 16 -43.67 21.00 -52.44
N SER A 17 -44.10 20.02 -51.64
CA SER A 17 -45.54 19.89 -51.29
C SER A 17 -45.74 19.26 -49.91
N SER A 18 -46.43 20.03 -49.09
CA SER A 18 -46.95 19.79 -47.75
C SER A 18 -48.13 18.81 -47.73
N ASN A 19 -48.20 17.92 -46.73
CA ASN A 19 -49.23 17.93 -45.68
C ASN A 19 -49.29 16.59 -44.91
N ASP A 20 -49.41 16.74 -43.59
CA ASP A 20 -50.22 15.94 -42.67
C ASP A 20 -50.00 14.42 -42.60
N ASN A 21 -49.33 13.96 -41.55
CA ASN A 21 -50.09 13.42 -40.42
C ASN A 21 -49.23 13.17 -39.18
N ASN A 22 -49.68 13.83 -38.13
CA ASN A 22 -49.32 13.67 -36.74
C ASN A 22 -49.97 12.36 -36.23
N THR A 23 -49.21 11.29 -35.99
CA THR A 23 -49.64 10.21 -35.06
C THR A 23 -48.50 9.23 -34.73
N ASN A 24 -48.45 8.88 -33.44
CA ASN A 24 -47.78 7.72 -32.83
C ASN A 24 -46.30 7.87 -32.43
N ARG A 25 -46.12 8.53 -31.27
CA ARG A 25 -45.22 8.03 -30.22
C ARG A 25 -45.62 6.59 -29.87
N GLU A 26 -44.86 5.61 -30.33
CA GLU A 26 -44.84 4.28 -29.71
C GLU A 26 -43.41 3.98 -29.25
N THR A 27 -43.29 3.90 -27.92
CA THR A 27 -42.17 3.32 -27.20
C THR A 27 -41.92 1.91 -27.71
N SER A 28 -40.85 1.72 -28.48
CA SER A 28 -40.39 0.39 -28.87
C SER A 28 -39.73 -0.30 -27.67
N GLU A 29 -40.54 -0.92 -26.81
CA GLU A 29 -40.06 -1.97 -25.91
C GLU A 29 -39.50 -3.10 -26.78
N LYS A 30 -38.17 -3.14 -26.94
CA LYS A 30 -37.49 -4.31 -27.54
C LYS A 30 -37.76 -5.51 -26.63
N GLN A 31 -38.74 -6.33 -26.99
CA GLN A 31 -38.98 -7.61 -26.33
C GLN A 31 -37.68 -8.44 -26.43
N LEU A 32 -37.10 -8.80 -25.29
CA LEU A 32 -35.94 -9.69 -25.25
C LEU A 32 -36.26 -10.98 -26.01
N ASN A 33 -35.37 -11.37 -26.93
CA ASN A 33 -35.41 -12.65 -27.62
C ASN A 33 -35.43 -13.79 -26.59
N GLU A 34 -36.16 -14.87 -26.90
CA GLU A 34 -36.25 -16.08 -26.08
C GLU A 34 -34.87 -16.67 -25.74
N HIS A 35 -33.88 -16.53 -26.64
CA HIS A 35 -32.49 -16.89 -26.35
C HIS A 35 -31.87 -16.05 -25.23
N ASP A 36 -32.11 -14.74 -25.20
CA ASP A 36 -31.59 -13.84 -24.16
C ASP A 36 -32.32 -14.07 -22.84
N ARG A 37 -33.63 -14.36 -22.87
CA ARG A 37 -34.40 -14.77 -21.69
C ARG A 37 -33.91 -16.10 -21.12
N MET A 38 -33.56 -17.07 -21.96
CA MET A 38 -32.98 -18.35 -21.56
C MET A 38 -31.59 -18.15 -20.95
N ARG A 39 -30.72 -17.35 -21.58
CA ARG A 39 -29.42 -16.99 -20.99
C ARG A 39 -29.58 -16.29 -19.65
N MET A 40 -30.49 -15.32 -19.50
CA MET A 40 -30.72 -14.65 -18.22
C MET A 40 -31.28 -15.60 -17.15
N LYS A 41 -32.10 -16.59 -17.53
CA LYS A 41 -32.55 -17.65 -16.62
C LYS A 41 -31.40 -18.56 -16.21
N GLU A 42 -30.56 -19.00 -17.13
CA GLU A 42 -29.35 -19.80 -16.83
C GLU A 42 -28.38 -19.03 -15.95
N PHE A 43 -28.13 -17.75 -16.26
CA PHE A 43 -27.31 -16.87 -15.44
C PHE A 43 -27.90 -16.71 -14.04
N GLY A 44 -29.23 -16.52 -13.92
CA GLY A 44 -29.93 -16.49 -12.64
C GLY A 44 -29.83 -17.80 -11.85
N GLN A 45 -29.74 -18.95 -12.52
CA GLN A 45 -29.53 -20.25 -11.89
C GLN A 45 -28.10 -20.41 -11.32
N ILE A 46 -27.09 -19.68 -11.85
CA ILE A 46 -25.74 -19.63 -11.26
C ILE A 46 -25.77 -18.97 -9.88
N PHE A 47 -26.65 -17.99 -9.65
CA PHE A 47 -26.85 -17.34 -8.35
C PHE A 47 -27.80 -18.12 -7.42
N ASN A 48 -28.30 -19.28 -7.84
CA ASN A 48 -29.19 -20.11 -7.02
C ASN A 48 -28.37 -20.86 -5.95
N ARG A 49 -28.66 -20.58 -4.68
CA ARG A 49 -27.89 -20.96 -3.48
C ARG A 49 -27.83 -22.47 -3.16
N HIS A 50 -28.34 -23.34 -4.03
CA HIS A 50 -28.60 -24.75 -3.72
C HIS A 50 -27.52 -25.74 -4.18
N SER A 51 -26.49 -25.31 -4.92
CA SER A 51 -25.30 -26.12 -5.19
C SER A 51 -24.09 -25.66 -4.36
N SER A 52 -23.28 -26.59 -3.87
CA SER A 52 -22.07 -26.29 -3.07
C SER A 52 -21.04 -25.46 -3.84
N ILE A 53 -20.96 -25.66 -5.17
CA ILE A 53 -20.09 -24.90 -6.07
C ILE A 53 -20.56 -23.44 -6.19
N ASN A 54 -21.87 -23.22 -6.39
CA ASN A 54 -22.41 -21.87 -6.47
C ASN A 54 -22.27 -21.15 -5.13
N ARG A 55 -22.42 -21.87 -4.01
CA ARG A 55 -22.22 -21.29 -2.68
C ARG A 55 -20.78 -20.80 -2.47
N ALA A 56 -19.77 -21.60 -2.83
CA ALA A 56 -18.37 -21.19 -2.72
C ALA A 56 -18.05 -19.99 -3.62
N LEU A 57 -18.57 -19.99 -4.86
CA LEU A 57 -18.37 -18.91 -5.82
C LEU A 57 -19.08 -17.62 -5.39
N LEU A 58 -20.28 -17.73 -4.79
CA LEU A 58 -20.99 -16.62 -4.18
C LEU A 58 -20.29 -16.11 -2.92
N GLU A 59 -19.77 -17.00 -2.07
CA GLU A 59 -18.98 -16.64 -0.89
C GLU A 59 -17.67 -15.93 -1.29
N GLU A 60 -17.07 -16.30 -2.42
CA GLU A 60 -15.90 -15.62 -2.99
C GLU A 60 -16.26 -14.27 -3.64
N LEU A 61 -17.32 -14.22 -4.44
CA LEU A 61 -17.82 -13.00 -5.10
C LEU A 61 -18.31 -11.93 -4.11
N PHE A 62 -18.99 -12.37 -3.05
CA PHE A 62 -19.54 -11.51 -1.99
C PHE A 62 -18.69 -11.55 -0.72
N ARG A 63 -17.43 -11.98 -0.81
CA ARG A 63 -16.52 -11.99 0.32
C ARG A 63 -16.47 -10.59 0.93
N LYS A 64 -16.74 -10.51 2.24
CA LYS A 64 -16.54 -9.28 2.99
C LYS A 64 -15.03 -9.05 3.08
N GLU A 65 -14.58 -7.91 2.58
CA GLU A 65 -13.23 -7.42 2.78
C GLU A 65 -13.27 -6.56 4.05
N PRO A 66 -12.88 -7.11 5.22
CA PRO A 66 -13.01 -6.39 6.48
C PRO A 66 -12.12 -5.16 6.47
N SER A 67 -12.57 -4.09 7.13
CA SER A 67 -11.72 -2.93 7.36
C SER A 67 -10.61 -3.31 8.33
N GLU A 68 -9.35 -3.13 7.90
CA GLU A 68 -8.20 -3.29 8.78
C GLU A 68 -7.99 -2.08 9.71
N TYR A 69 -8.79 -1.02 9.55
CA TYR A 69 -8.56 0.27 10.17
C TYR A 69 -9.66 0.66 11.16
N THR A 70 -9.21 1.19 12.29
CA THR A 70 -10.05 1.78 13.33
C THR A 70 -10.23 3.28 13.10
N GLN A 71 -11.14 3.90 13.85
CA GLN A 71 -11.35 5.35 13.78
C GLN A 71 -10.11 6.13 14.20
N THR A 72 -9.38 5.64 15.21
CA THR A 72 -8.09 6.20 15.62
C THR A 72 -7.06 6.14 14.48
N VAL A 73 -6.97 5.00 13.79
CA VAL A 73 -6.08 4.85 12.64
C VAL A 73 -6.44 5.83 11.52
N TYR A 74 -7.74 6.06 11.24
CA TYR A 74 -8.15 7.07 10.28
C TYR A 74 -7.65 8.47 10.64
N ARG A 75 -7.79 8.88 11.91
CA ARG A 75 -7.32 10.19 12.39
C ARG A 75 -5.82 10.35 12.29
N TYR A 76 -5.07 9.32 12.68
CA TYR A 76 -3.61 9.37 12.60
C TYR A 76 -3.14 9.40 11.15
N ALA A 77 -3.75 8.59 10.28
CA ALA A 77 -3.41 8.53 8.87
C ALA A 77 -3.75 9.84 8.16
N SER A 78 -4.91 10.46 8.48
CA SER A 78 -5.33 11.71 7.87
C SER A 78 -4.42 12.88 8.24
N ARG A 79 -3.89 12.92 9.46
CA ARG A 79 -2.91 13.92 9.90
C ARG A 79 -1.59 13.79 9.12
N ILE A 80 -1.10 12.56 8.93
CA ILE A 80 0.09 12.31 8.12
C ILE A 80 -0.16 12.68 6.66
N TYR A 81 -1.29 12.25 6.10
CA TYR A 81 -1.70 12.60 4.73
C TYR A 81 -1.78 14.11 4.54
N HIS A 82 -2.40 14.84 5.48
CA HIS A 82 -2.52 16.29 5.44
C HIS A 82 -1.15 16.99 5.36
N CYS A 83 -0.15 16.54 6.12
CA CYS A 83 1.18 17.12 6.10
C CYS A 83 1.99 16.79 4.83
N LEU A 84 1.67 15.68 4.17
CA LEU A 84 2.45 15.16 3.05
C LEU A 84 1.82 15.42 1.68
N LYS A 85 0.51 15.68 1.59
CA LYS A 85 -0.17 15.95 0.32
C LYS A 85 0.40 17.22 -0.33
N GLU A 86 0.63 17.16 -1.63
CA GLU A 86 1.04 18.31 -2.45
C GLU A 86 -0.08 18.59 -3.47
N GLU A 87 -0.29 19.87 -3.83
CA GLU A 87 -1.38 20.27 -4.73
C GLU A 87 -1.17 19.86 -6.19
N GLN A 88 0.08 19.68 -6.65
CA GLN A 88 0.36 19.53 -8.08
C GLN A 88 0.91 18.16 -8.49
N ILE A 89 1.81 17.57 -7.71
CA ILE A 89 2.45 16.30 -8.07
C ILE A 89 2.43 15.38 -6.86
N ASN A 90 1.97 14.15 -7.07
CA ASN A 90 2.06 13.11 -6.06
C ASN A 90 3.51 13.02 -5.54
N PRO A 91 3.76 13.18 -4.24
CA PRO A 91 5.11 13.16 -3.68
C PRO A 91 5.91 11.91 -4.06
N ILE A 92 5.22 10.76 -4.22
CA ILE A 92 5.83 9.49 -4.64
C ILE A 92 6.27 9.59 -6.10
N LEU A 93 5.43 10.12 -6.99
CA LEU A 93 5.80 10.34 -8.40
C LEU A 93 6.96 11.32 -8.55
N LYS A 94 6.94 12.40 -7.76
CA LYS A 94 8.02 13.39 -7.72
C LYS A 94 9.36 12.74 -7.30
N ALA A 95 9.34 11.89 -6.27
CA ALA A 95 10.51 11.13 -5.84
C ALA A 95 11.03 10.17 -6.93
N LEU A 96 10.14 9.55 -7.70
CA LEU A 96 10.49 8.67 -8.82
C LEU A 96 10.97 9.43 -10.07
N ALA A 97 10.49 10.66 -10.30
CA ALA A 97 10.90 11.49 -11.43
C ALA A 97 12.29 12.09 -11.23
N ASN A 98 12.63 12.47 -9.99
CA ASN A 98 13.89 13.11 -9.61
C ASN A 98 15.11 12.17 -9.64
N THR A 99 15.00 10.96 -10.20
CA THR A 99 16.13 10.01 -10.28
C THR A 99 16.99 10.19 -11.52
N LYS A 100 16.63 11.07 -12.47
CA LYS A 100 17.39 11.21 -13.73
C LYS A 100 18.09 12.54 -13.97
N ASP A 101 17.61 13.68 -13.49
CA ASP A 101 18.34 14.94 -13.64
C ASP A 101 17.96 15.92 -12.53
N GLU A 102 18.94 16.71 -12.13
CA GLU A 102 18.96 17.67 -11.02
C GLU A 102 19.26 17.07 -9.64
N GLN A 103 20.42 17.47 -9.11
CA GLN A 103 20.64 17.62 -7.69
C GLN A 103 19.62 18.64 -7.17
N VAL A 104 18.36 18.23 -7.04
CA VAL A 104 17.37 18.99 -6.31
C VAL A 104 17.94 19.10 -4.90
N GLN A 105 18.40 20.30 -4.55
CA GLN A 105 18.43 20.72 -3.16
C GLN A 105 17.00 20.53 -2.66
N ILE A 106 16.70 19.33 -2.18
CA ILE A 106 15.62 19.10 -1.27
C ILE A 106 16.04 19.96 -0.09
N LYS A 107 15.58 21.22 -0.08
CA LYS A 107 15.41 21.97 1.15
C LYS A 107 14.61 21.01 2.02
N LYS A 108 15.32 20.24 2.86
CA LYS A 108 14.74 19.54 3.99
C LYS A 108 14.23 20.63 4.91
N SER A 109 13.17 21.33 4.52
CA SER A 109 12.13 21.61 5.49
C SER A 109 11.77 20.22 5.97
N THR A 110 12.27 19.85 7.14
CA THR A 110 11.82 18.67 7.86
C THR A 110 10.29 18.78 7.81
N LEU A 111 9.64 18.01 6.94
CA LEU A 111 8.19 17.95 6.91
C LEU A 111 7.83 17.56 8.34
N ASP A 112 7.12 18.44 9.04
CA ASP A 112 6.85 18.29 10.46
C ASP A 112 5.74 17.26 10.60
N VAL A 113 6.09 16.01 10.28
CA VAL A 113 5.19 14.87 10.37
C VAL A 113 4.82 14.77 11.84
N PRO A 114 3.51 14.81 12.16
CA PRO A 114 3.06 14.92 13.53
C PRO A 114 3.62 13.77 14.34
N LYS A 115 4.18 14.08 15.51
CA LYS A 115 4.51 13.06 16.50
C LYS A 115 3.20 12.44 16.97
N ILE A 116 3.06 11.15 16.71
CA ILE A 116 1.90 10.34 17.10
C ILE A 116 2.41 9.28 18.05
N ASP A 117 1.80 9.22 19.23
CA ASP A 117 2.00 8.11 20.16
C ASP A 117 1.08 6.96 19.73
N TYR A 118 1.68 5.87 19.31
CA TYR A 118 0.96 4.68 18.87
C TYR A 118 0.82 3.71 20.04
N ALA A 119 -0.36 3.11 20.18
CA ALA A 119 -0.61 2.09 21.19
C ALA A 119 0.20 0.81 20.92
N SER A 120 0.49 0.51 19.65
CA SER A 120 1.26 -0.66 19.22
C SER A 120 1.99 -0.42 17.90
N ASP A 121 3.02 -1.23 17.63
CA ASP A 121 3.69 -1.28 16.33
C ASP A 121 2.72 -1.65 15.18
N GLN A 122 1.68 -2.43 15.48
CA GLN A 122 0.64 -2.79 14.52
C GLN A 122 -0.22 -1.58 14.14
N GLN A 123 -0.65 -0.78 15.12
CA GLN A 123 -1.38 0.46 14.87
C GLN A 123 -0.54 1.44 14.05
N LYS A 124 0.76 1.55 14.37
CA LYS A 124 1.72 2.37 13.59
C LYS A 124 1.83 1.90 12.14
N ARG A 125 1.98 0.59 11.91
CA ARG A 125 2.04 0.01 10.56
C ARG A 125 0.76 0.24 9.78
N ARG A 126 -0.42 0.02 10.39
CA ARG A 126 -1.73 0.27 9.78
C ARG A 126 -1.91 1.75 9.41
N THR A 127 -1.58 2.65 10.33
CA THR A 127 -1.62 4.11 10.10
C THR A 127 -0.76 4.52 8.92
N LEU A 128 0.51 4.09 8.90
CA LEU A 128 1.42 4.45 7.81
C LEU A 128 0.97 3.82 6.49
N LYS A 129 0.55 2.55 6.48
CA LYS A 129 -0.01 1.88 5.30
C LYS A 129 -1.16 2.68 4.71
N LEU A 130 -2.10 3.10 5.55
CA LEU A 130 -3.27 3.86 5.11
C LEU A 130 -2.85 5.25 4.58
N ALA A 131 -2.07 6.02 5.34
CA ALA A 131 -1.64 7.36 4.93
C ALA A 131 -0.90 7.35 3.59
N PHE A 132 0.05 6.43 3.39
CA PHE A 132 0.80 6.30 2.13
C PHE A 132 -0.05 5.77 0.98
N SER A 133 -1.08 4.98 1.28
CA SER A 133 -2.02 4.55 0.25
C SER A 133 -2.88 5.73 -0.20
N VAL A 134 -3.42 6.52 0.71
CA VAL A 134 -4.18 7.74 0.37
C VAL A 134 -3.32 8.72 -0.43
N LEU A 135 -2.06 8.94 -0.03
CA LEU A 135 -1.11 9.74 -0.84
C LEU A 135 -0.98 9.21 -2.26
N ARG A 136 -0.90 7.90 -2.44
CA ARG A 136 -0.77 7.26 -3.76
C ARG A 136 -2.00 7.50 -4.63
N TYR A 137 -3.18 7.40 -4.03
CA TYR A 137 -4.47 7.55 -4.71
C TYR A 137 -5.04 8.97 -4.64
N GLN A 138 -4.29 9.95 -4.13
CA GLN A 138 -4.74 11.32 -3.88
C GLN A 138 -5.56 11.89 -5.04
N LYS A 139 -4.98 11.90 -6.24
CA LYS A 139 -5.63 12.44 -7.45
C LYS A 139 -6.96 11.75 -7.76
N ILE A 140 -7.02 10.43 -7.66
CA ILE A 140 -8.24 9.66 -7.92
C ILE A 140 -9.30 9.99 -6.88
N VAL A 141 -8.92 10.07 -5.61
CA VAL A 141 -9.83 10.38 -4.50
C VAL A 141 -10.38 11.81 -4.63
N GLU A 142 -9.53 12.79 -4.94
CA GLU A 142 -9.92 14.18 -5.12
C GLU A 142 -10.83 14.37 -6.34
N GLU A 143 -10.49 13.76 -7.49
CA GLU A 143 -11.34 13.77 -8.70
C GLU A 143 -12.74 13.18 -8.42
N LEU A 144 -12.83 12.11 -7.63
CA LEU A 144 -14.13 11.53 -7.26
C LEU A 144 -14.97 12.45 -6.38
N LEU A 145 -14.34 13.13 -5.42
CA LEU A 145 -15.03 14.10 -4.55
C LEU A 145 -15.53 15.30 -5.35
N GLU A 146 -14.76 15.76 -6.33
CA GLU A 146 -15.14 16.85 -7.23
C GLU A 146 -16.28 16.46 -8.18
N GLU A 147 -16.15 15.32 -8.86
CA GLU A 147 -17.16 14.82 -9.81
C GLU A 147 -18.52 14.58 -9.17
N THR A 148 -18.52 14.08 -7.93
CA THR A 148 -19.75 13.82 -7.18
C THR A 148 -20.29 15.05 -6.47
N GLN A 149 -19.58 16.18 -6.54
CA GLN A 149 -19.92 17.41 -5.81
C GLN A 149 -20.10 17.12 -4.31
N PHE A 150 -19.25 16.24 -3.75
CA PHE A 150 -19.44 15.69 -2.41
C PHE A 150 -19.58 16.79 -1.35
N PHE A 151 -18.68 17.78 -1.37
CA PHE A 151 -18.71 18.89 -0.41
C PHE A 151 -19.84 19.90 -0.64
N SER A 152 -20.52 19.87 -1.79
CA SER A 152 -21.74 20.66 -2.00
C SER A 152 -22.91 20.07 -1.20
N ASN A 153 -22.94 18.73 -1.04
CA ASN A 153 -23.96 18.03 -0.23
C ASN A 153 -23.58 17.97 1.26
N TYR A 154 -22.28 18.01 1.56
CA TYR A 154 -21.74 17.98 2.93
C TYR A 154 -20.74 19.13 3.18
N PRO A 155 -21.21 20.40 3.26
CA PRO A 155 -20.32 21.55 3.43
C PRO A 155 -19.47 21.50 4.69
N ASP A 156 -20.03 20.97 5.79
CA ASP A 156 -19.35 20.86 7.09
C ASP A 156 -18.14 19.92 7.06
N LEU A 157 -18.03 19.05 6.05
CA LEU A 157 -16.91 18.12 5.91
C LEU A 157 -15.75 18.69 5.08
N LYS A 158 -15.92 19.89 4.49
CA LYS A 158 -14.97 20.49 3.55
C LYS A 158 -13.62 20.80 4.20
N ASP A 159 -13.64 21.30 5.43
CA ASP A 159 -12.41 21.63 6.17
C ASP A 159 -11.61 20.37 6.57
N GLU A 160 -12.25 19.20 6.51
CA GLU A 160 -11.69 17.90 6.88
C GLU A 160 -11.38 17.03 5.65
N LEU A 161 -11.06 17.66 4.51
CA LEU A 161 -10.72 16.99 3.24
C LEU A 161 -9.75 15.83 3.43
N SER A 162 -8.72 15.99 4.27
CA SER A 162 -7.71 14.95 4.47
C SER A 162 -8.28 13.72 5.18
N LEU A 163 -9.19 13.90 6.14
CA LEU A 163 -9.87 12.78 6.80
C LEU A 163 -10.90 12.13 5.88
N VAL A 164 -11.70 12.93 5.17
CA VAL A 164 -12.65 12.44 4.16
C VAL A 164 -11.93 11.60 3.11
N SER A 165 -10.80 12.09 2.58
CA SER A 165 -9.99 11.35 1.61
C SER A 165 -9.46 10.03 2.17
N THR A 166 -9.08 10.03 3.45
CA THR A 166 -8.54 8.84 4.13
C THR A 166 -9.61 7.77 4.30
N VAL A 167 -10.80 8.14 4.77
CA VAL A 167 -11.93 7.22 4.92
C VAL A 167 -12.44 6.76 3.56
N LEU A 168 -12.58 7.68 2.60
CA LEU A 168 -13.05 7.36 1.24
C LEU A 168 -12.13 6.37 0.54
N TYR A 169 -10.80 6.53 0.63
CA TYR A 169 -9.86 5.57 0.06
C TYR A 169 -10.09 4.15 0.59
N ASP A 170 -10.28 4.00 1.91
CA ASP A 170 -10.50 2.68 2.49
C ASP A 170 -11.81 2.07 1.98
N TYR A 171 -12.89 2.84 1.93
CA TYR A 171 -14.17 2.39 1.36
C TYR A 171 -14.05 2.07 -0.14
N LEU A 172 -13.27 2.82 -0.93
CA LEU A 172 -13.02 2.51 -2.34
C LEU A 172 -12.31 1.16 -2.48
N SER A 173 -11.29 0.90 -1.66
CA SER A 173 -10.50 -0.34 -1.74
C SER A 173 -11.32 -1.59 -1.38
N ARG A 174 -12.33 -1.45 -0.53
CA ARG A 174 -13.22 -2.54 -0.07
C ARG A 174 -14.63 -2.47 -0.68
N LYS A 175 -14.76 -1.88 -1.88
CA LYS A 175 -16.02 -1.82 -2.67
C LYS A 175 -17.21 -1.24 -1.89
N PHE A 176 -16.95 -0.24 -1.05
CA PHE A 176 -17.90 0.46 -0.17
C PHE A 176 -18.64 -0.45 0.83
N GLN A 177 -18.00 -1.55 1.23
CA GLN A 177 -18.52 -2.36 2.32
C GLN A 177 -18.35 -1.62 3.66
N PRO A 178 -19.40 -1.55 4.51
CA PRO A 178 -19.27 -0.96 5.85
C PRO A 178 -18.22 -1.71 6.67
N ARG A 179 -17.54 -0.99 7.56
CA ARG A 179 -16.61 -1.62 8.52
C ARG A 179 -17.36 -2.65 9.37
N ASP A 180 -16.63 -3.69 9.79
CA ASP A 180 -17.05 -4.56 10.88
C ASP A 180 -17.02 -3.78 12.20
N ASP A 181 -17.74 -4.29 13.20
CA ASP A 181 -17.75 -3.68 14.53
C ASP A 181 -16.31 -3.64 15.08
N PRO A 182 -15.87 -2.57 15.74
CA PRO A 182 -14.48 -2.43 16.21
C PRO A 182 -14.02 -3.57 17.13
N ALA A 183 -14.96 -4.33 17.72
CA ALA A 183 -14.71 -5.49 18.57
C ALA A 183 -14.01 -6.66 17.86
N ASP A 184 -14.05 -6.73 16.52
CA ASP A 184 -13.47 -7.83 15.74
C ASP A 184 -11.99 -7.60 15.38
N LEU A 185 -11.41 -6.46 15.75
CA LEU A 185 -9.98 -6.19 15.59
C LEU A 185 -9.27 -6.59 16.90
N ASP A 186 -8.25 -7.45 16.81
CA ASP A 186 -7.42 -7.92 17.94
C ASP A 186 -6.74 -6.79 18.76
N ASP A 187 -6.88 -5.54 18.32
CA ASP A 187 -6.48 -4.38 19.08
C ASP A 187 -7.59 -4.09 20.11
N LYS A 188 -7.26 -4.25 21.40
CA LYS A 188 -8.04 -3.70 22.52
C LYS A 188 -7.99 -2.16 22.48
N GLU A 189 -8.40 -1.56 21.37
CA GLU A 189 -8.70 -0.14 21.35
C GLU A 189 -9.82 0.12 22.33
N ASP A 190 -9.68 1.24 23.03
CA ASP A 190 -10.65 1.71 24.00
C ASP A 190 -11.97 1.94 23.24
N LEU A 191 -12.87 0.94 23.29
CA LEU A 191 -14.21 0.95 22.68
C LEU A 191 -15.06 2.14 23.16
N SER A 192 -14.56 2.92 24.13
CA SER A 192 -15.14 4.16 24.64
C SER A 192 -15.01 5.35 23.67
N ASN A 193 -14.09 5.32 22.70
CA ASN A 193 -13.88 6.40 21.74
C ASN A 193 -14.53 6.11 20.39
N ASN A 194 -15.87 6.07 20.35
CA ASN A 194 -16.59 6.18 19.09
C ASN A 194 -16.51 7.65 18.63
N ASP A 195 -15.57 7.93 17.72
CA ASP A 195 -15.42 9.23 17.08
C ASP A 195 -16.66 9.48 16.19
N GLN A 196 -17.60 10.22 16.76
CA GLN A 196 -18.84 10.58 16.11
C GLN A 196 -18.61 11.27 14.76
N PHE A 197 -17.50 12.00 14.61
CA PHE A 197 -17.20 12.73 13.39
C PHE A 197 -16.71 11.79 12.27
N VAL A 198 -15.87 10.79 12.59
CA VAL A 198 -15.52 9.73 11.63
C VAL A 198 -16.79 8.98 11.21
N SER A 199 -17.68 8.65 12.16
CA SER A 199 -18.96 8.01 11.86
C SER A 199 -19.84 8.86 10.92
N THR A 200 -19.85 10.19 11.09
CA THR A 200 -20.55 11.11 10.18
C THR A 200 -20.00 11.03 8.76
N ILE A 201 -18.66 11.00 8.60
CA ILE A 201 -18.01 10.85 7.30
C ILE A 201 -18.34 9.50 6.66
N GLU A 202 -18.26 8.41 7.43
CA GLU A 202 -18.61 7.06 6.96
C GLU A 202 -20.05 7.00 6.45
N ASN A 203 -20.99 7.59 7.20
CA ASN A 203 -22.38 7.69 6.80
C ASN A 203 -22.55 8.52 5.52
N ALA A 204 -21.89 9.68 5.41
CA ALA A 204 -21.95 10.51 4.20
C ALA A 204 -21.43 9.75 2.96
N ILE A 205 -20.31 9.04 3.08
CA ILE A 205 -19.75 8.20 2.01
C ILE A 205 -20.73 7.08 1.63
N LEU A 206 -21.36 6.43 2.60
CA LEU A 206 -22.33 5.36 2.34
C LEU A 206 -23.61 5.87 1.67
N GLN A 207 -24.10 7.05 2.05
CA GLN A 207 -25.23 7.71 1.38
C GLN A 207 -24.88 8.08 -0.08
N GLU A 208 -23.64 8.49 -0.33
CA GLU A 208 -23.13 8.83 -1.66
C GLU A 208 -22.59 7.65 -2.46
N ARG A 209 -22.59 6.43 -1.88
CA ARG A 209 -21.95 5.24 -2.44
C ARG A 209 -22.28 5.00 -3.91
N THR A 210 -23.55 5.12 -4.29
CA THR A 210 -23.98 4.88 -5.67
C THR A 210 -23.38 5.89 -6.63
N ARG A 211 -23.32 7.18 -6.23
CA ARG A 211 -22.73 8.26 -7.05
C ARG A 211 -21.21 8.11 -7.13
N LEU A 212 -20.55 7.82 -6.01
CA LEU A 212 -19.10 7.58 -5.94
C LEU A 212 -18.69 6.33 -6.73
N ALA A 213 -19.41 5.21 -6.60
CA ALA A 213 -19.16 3.99 -7.36
C ALA A 213 -19.37 4.20 -8.86
N ALA A 214 -20.40 4.95 -9.26
CA ALA A 214 -20.63 5.31 -10.65
C ALA A 214 -19.52 6.22 -11.20
N ALA A 215 -19.05 7.19 -10.43
CA ALA A 215 -17.91 8.03 -10.80
C ALA A 215 -16.63 7.22 -10.98
N LEU A 216 -16.32 6.33 -10.03
CA LEU A 216 -15.18 5.42 -10.14
C LEU A 216 -15.30 4.52 -11.38
N ALA A 217 -16.48 3.99 -11.67
CA ALA A 217 -16.69 3.15 -12.86
C ALA A 217 -16.47 3.93 -14.16
N ARG A 218 -16.94 5.18 -14.25
CA ARG A 218 -16.66 6.05 -15.42
C ARG A 218 -15.17 6.34 -15.56
N ASN A 219 -14.47 6.62 -14.46
CA ASN A 219 -13.03 6.88 -14.47
C ASN A 219 -12.25 5.64 -14.91
N ARG A 220 -12.67 4.44 -14.48
CA ARG A 220 -12.11 3.17 -14.95
C ARG A 220 -12.34 2.94 -16.43
N ILE A 221 -13.54 3.18 -16.93
CA ILE A 221 -13.85 3.03 -18.37
C ILE A 221 -13.03 4.02 -19.20
N LYS A 222 -12.98 5.29 -18.78
CA LYS A 222 -12.22 6.36 -19.45
C LYS A 222 -10.73 6.03 -19.56
N SER A 223 -10.16 5.46 -18.49
CA SER A 223 -8.74 5.09 -18.41
C SER A 223 -8.45 3.64 -18.81
N GLN A 224 -9.44 2.89 -19.30
CA GLN A 224 -9.33 1.46 -19.63
C GLN A 224 -8.76 0.58 -18.49
N ALA A 225 -9.09 0.92 -17.24
CA ALA A 225 -8.58 0.29 -16.03
C ALA A 225 -9.49 -0.86 -15.54
N LEU A 226 -8.93 -2.05 -15.33
CA LEU A 226 -9.67 -3.23 -14.87
C LEU A 226 -9.83 -3.26 -13.35
N SER A 227 -8.96 -2.58 -12.60
CA SER A 227 -9.06 -2.43 -11.15
C SER A 227 -8.85 -0.99 -10.68
N LEU A 228 -8.87 -0.78 -9.36
CA LEU A 228 -8.50 0.50 -8.76
C LEU A 228 -6.99 0.75 -8.92
N GLU A 229 -6.15 -0.29 -8.80
CA GLU A 229 -4.70 -0.19 -9.00
C GLU A 229 -4.33 0.25 -10.42
N ASP A 230 -5.09 -0.21 -11.43
CA ASP A 230 -4.86 0.14 -12.84
C ASP A 230 -5.08 1.62 -13.15
N LEU A 231 -5.76 2.37 -12.27
CA LEU A 231 -5.89 3.83 -12.39
C LEU A 231 -4.61 4.57 -12.02
N LEU A 232 -3.67 3.94 -11.31
CA LEU A 232 -2.39 4.54 -10.98
C LEU A 232 -1.46 4.57 -12.21
N PRO A 233 -0.55 5.55 -12.31
CA PRO A 233 0.51 5.56 -13.32
C PRO A 233 1.35 4.27 -13.31
N GLU A 234 1.81 3.85 -14.50
CA GLU A 234 2.54 2.59 -14.69
C GLU A 234 3.78 2.47 -13.81
N ASN A 235 4.59 3.52 -13.72
CA ASN A 235 5.77 3.56 -12.85
C ASN A 235 5.43 3.33 -11.36
N LEU A 236 4.28 3.81 -10.87
CA LEU A 236 3.83 3.53 -9.51
C LEU A 236 3.40 2.08 -9.34
N ARG A 237 2.79 1.48 -10.37
CA ARG A 237 2.36 0.09 -10.34
C ARG A 237 3.56 -0.85 -10.34
N GLU A 238 4.57 -0.59 -11.18
CA GLU A 238 5.83 -1.34 -11.22
C GLU A 238 6.54 -1.31 -9.85
N VAL A 239 6.68 -0.12 -9.25
CA VAL A 239 7.30 0.02 -7.92
C VAL A 239 6.52 -0.75 -6.85
N GLN A 240 5.19 -0.77 -6.91
CA GLN A 240 4.37 -1.55 -5.98
C GLN A 240 4.57 -3.05 -6.18
N GLN A 241 4.52 -3.50 -7.43
CA GLN A 241 4.68 -4.90 -7.75
C GLN A 241 6.06 -5.40 -7.30
N HIS A 242 7.12 -4.68 -7.66
CA HIS A 242 8.47 -5.01 -7.23
C HIS A 242 8.60 -5.01 -5.70
N SER A 243 8.06 -4.02 -5.01
CA SER A 243 8.10 -3.95 -3.54
C SER A 243 7.31 -5.08 -2.86
N ALA A 244 6.19 -5.50 -3.45
CA ALA A 244 5.38 -6.61 -2.97
C ALA A 244 6.05 -7.97 -3.19
N GLU A 245 6.82 -8.10 -4.27
CA GLU A 245 7.54 -9.31 -4.67
C GLU A 245 8.98 -9.39 -4.13
N LEU A 246 9.41 -8.40 -3.34
CA LEU A 246 10.73 -8.42 -2.71
C LEU A 246 10.90 -9.67 -1.82
N PRO A 247 11.99 -10.45 -2.01
CA PRO A 247 12.32 -11.54 -1.13
C PRO A 247 12.48 -11.08 0.32
N VAL A 248 12.22 -11.98 1.26
CA VAL A 248 12.41 -11.72 2.68
C VAL A 248 13.84 -12.09 3.03
N TYR A 249 14.62 -11.10 3.44
CA TYR A 249 16.01 -11.26 3.85
C TYR A 249 16.08 -11.36 5.38
N ALA A 250 16.51 -12.52 5.89
CA ALA A 250 16.69 -12.76 7.32
C ALA A 250 18.16 -13.05 7.65
N TRP A 251 18.75 -12.14 8.41
CA TRP A 251 20.13 -12.23 8.89
C TRP A 251 20.18 -13.01 10.20
N VAL A 252 21.03 -14.04 10.27
CA VAL A 252 21.25 -14.82 11.48
C VAL A 252 22.13 -14.03 12.44
N ASN A 253 21.63 -13.91 13.68
CA ASN A 253 22.39 -13.36 14.80
C ASN A 253 23.41 -14.39 15.29
N LEU A 254 24.64 -14.30 14.78
CA LEU A 254 25.73 -15.21 15.10
C LEU A 254 26.20 -15.16 16.57
N ILE A 255 25.79 -14.13 17.33
CA ILE A 255 26.08 -14.04 18.77
C ILE A 255 25.15 -14.97 19.57
N LYS A 256 23.90 -15.16 19.11
CA LYS A 256 22.89 -15.94 19.83
C LYS A 256 22.72 -17.37 19.32
N THR A 257 23.01 -17.60 18.05
CA THR A 257 22.81 -18.89 17.40
C THR A 257 23.74 -19.03 16.20
N ASP A 258 23.79 -20.22 15.62
CA ASP A 258 24.57 -20.51 14.43
C ASP A 258 23.67 -20.80 13.23
N MET A 259 24.26 -20.75 12.04
CA MET A 259 23.55 -21.00 10.77
C MET A 259 22.92 -22.39 10.70
N GLU A 260 23.61 -23.41 11.20
CA GLU A 260 23.18 -24.80 11.08
C GLU A 260 21.95 -25.07 11.95
N THR A 261 21.92 -24.52 13.16
CA THR A 261 20.75 -24.57 14.05
C THR A 261 19.53 -23.92 13.40
N VAL A 262 19.68 -22.74 12.80
CA VAL A 262 18.57 -22.04 12.13
C VAL A 262 18.09 -22.80 10.89
N ILE A 263 19.02 -23.32 10.07
CA ILE A 263 18.69 -24.14 8.89
C ILE A 263 17.85 -25.36 9.31
N LYS A 264 18.28 -26.08 10.35
CA LYS A 264 17.55 -27.25 10.87
C LYS A 264 16.14 -26.90 11.33
N VAL A 265 15.94 -25.73 11.94
CA VAL A 265 14.59 -25.27 12.32
C VAL A 265 13.71 -25.15 11.07
N PHE A 266 14.19 -24.48 10.02
CA PHE A 266 13.38 -24.31 8.81
C PHE A 266 13.16 -25.60 8.03
N GLU A 267 14.16 -26.49 7.97
CA GLU A 267 14.04 -27.77 7.28
C GLU A 267 13.12 -28.76 8.03
N ASN A 268 13.33 -28.92 9.34
CA ASN A 268 12.64 -29.96 10.12
C ASN A 268 11.29 -29.49 10.68
N ASN A 269 11.24 -28.28 11.26
CA ASN A 269 10.04 -27.80 11.95
C ASN A 269 9.09 -27.11 10.98
N GLU A 270 9.63 -26.22 10.14
CA GLU A 270 8.83 -25.43 9.19
C GLU A 270 8.57 -26.16 7.86
N GLN A 271 9.21 -27.33 7.66
CA GLN A 271 9.10 -28.19 6.47
C GLN A 271 9.44 -27.46 5.16
N MET A 272 10.47 -26.61 5.20
CA MET A 272 10.94 -25.87 4.04
C MET A 272 12.13 -26.54 3.39
N LYS A 273 12.19 -26.52 2.06
CA LYS A 273 13.31 -27.09 1.30
C LYS A 273 14.37 -26.04 1.02
N ARG A 274 15.63 -26.33 1.34
CA ARG A 274 16.77 -25.51 0.92
C ARG A 274 17.02 -25.66 -0.58
N VAL A 275 17.12 -24.54 -1.29
CA VAL A 275 17.46 -24.49 -2.72
C VAL A 275 18.85 -23.90 -2.96
N LYS A 276 19.42 -24.15 -4.14
CA LYS A 276 20.80 -23.73 -4.46
C LYS A 276 20.87 -22.33 -5.05
N THR A 277 19.79 -21.87 -5.69
CA THR A 277 19.75 -20.58 -6.38
C THR A 277 18.47 -19.84 -6.05
N ILE A 278 18.51 -18.50 -6.17
CA ILE A 278 17.34 -17.66 -5.93
C ILE A 278 16.23 -17.91 -6.97
N THR A 279 16.57 -18.35 -8.17
CA THR A 279 15.62 -18.66 -9.25
C THR A 279 14.82 -19.93 -9.01
N GLU A 280 15.31 -20.83 -8.16
CA GLU A 280 14.60 -22.04 -7.73
C GLU A 280 13.64 -21.77 -6.55
N MET A 281 13.58 -20.53 -6.07
CA MET A 281 12.76 -20.21 -4.90
C MET A 281 11.27 -20.20 -5.22
N ASP A 282 10.54 -20.95 -4.41
CA ASP A 282 9.08 -20.97 -4.33
C ASP A 282 8.62 -20.85 -2.87
N LYS A 283 7.30 -20.80 -2.64
CA LYS A 283 6.64 -20.57 -1.35
C LYS A 283 7.13 -21.47 -0.22
N ARG A 284 7.59 -22.70 -0.47
CA ARG A 284 8.07 -23.64 0.57
C ARG A 284 9.57 -23.86 0.55
N THR A 285 10.31 -22.89 0.03
CA THR A 285 11.77 -22.99 -0.08
C THR A 285 12.45 -21.80 0.56
N PHE A 286 13.72 -21.99 0.89
CA PHE A 286 14.60 -20.91 1.29
C PHE A 286 15.99 -21.12 0.68
N TYR A 287 16.71 -20.02 0.52
CA TYR A 287 18.04 -19.97 -0.06
C TYR A 287 19.02 -19.41 0.98
N VAL A 288 20.22 -19.98 1.03
CA VAL A 288 21.34 -19.43 1.82
C VAL A 288 22.19 -18.60 0.88
N ASP A 289 22.35 -17.32 1.17
CA ASP A 289 23.01 -16.40 0.24
C ASP A 289 24.48 -16.75 0.01
N TYR A 290 24.89 -16.72 -1.26
CA TYR A 290 26.26 -17.05 -1.66
C TYR A 290 27.29 -16.00 -1.18
N HIS A 291 26.92 -14.72 -1.15
CA HIS A 291 27.84 -13.63 -0.82
C HIS A 291 27.88 -13.35 0.68
N CYS A 292 26.78 -13.62 1.37
CA CYS A 292 26.55 -13.29 2.77
C CYS A 292 26.27 -14.58 3.56
N SER A 293 27.30 -15.11 4.23
CA SER A 293 27.25 -16.43 4.88
C SER A 293 26.24 -16.58 6.02
N ASN A 294 25.75 -15.47 6.58
CA ASN A 294 24.73 -15.44 7.64
C ASN A 294 23.35 -14.96 7.15
N LEU A 295 23.08 -15.01 5.84
CA LEU A 295 21.81 -14.54 5.26
C LEU A 295 20.98 -15.70 4.71
N LEU A 296 19.73 -15.78 5.17
CA LEU A 296 18.66 -16.59 4.61
C LEU A 296 17.72 -15.73 3.79
N VAL A 297 17.29 -16.24 2.64
CA VAL A 297 16.37 -15.57 1.72
C VAL A 297 15.14 -16.43 1.54
N PHE A 298 13.96 -15.85 1.77
CA PHE A 298 12.66 -16.51 1.62
C PHE A 298 11.81 -15.83 0.56
N HIS A 299 10.91 -16.62 -0.03
CA HIS A 299 9.97 -16.13 -1.03
C HIS A 299 9.06 -15.04 -0.42
N TYR A 300 8.70 -14.00 -1.19
CA TYR A 300 7.97 -12.83 -0.69
C TYR A 300 6.64 -13.18 0.00
N THR A 301 5.98 -14.26 -0.44
CA THR A 301 4.75 -14.76 0.18
C THR A 301 4.92 -15.23 1.62
N GLN A 302 6.16 -15.48 2.06
CA GLN A 302 6.48 -15.88 3.44
C GLN A 302 6.70 -14.69 4.38
N LYS A 303 6.61 -13.45 3.89
CA LYS A 303 6.89 -12.22 4.66
C LYS A 303 6.21 -12.18 6.02
N GLN A 304 4.90 -12.46 6.07
CA GLN A 304 4.15 -12.44 7.32
C GLN A 304 4.52 -13.62 8.24
N ARG A 305 4.69 -14.83 7.69
CA ARG A 305 5.07 -16.02 8.48
C ARG A 305 6.44 -15.83 9.12
N ILE A 306 7.43 -15.37 8.37
CA ILE A 306 8.79 -15.16 8.87
C ILE A 306 8.83 -14.00 9.86
N ALA A 307 8.14 -12.88 9.59
CA ALA A 307 8.08 -11.75 10.51
C ALA A 307 7.51 -12.10 11.89
N ASN A 308 6.59 -13.07 11.94
CA ASN A 308 5.96 -13.53 13.18
C ASN A 308 6.64 -14.76 13.79
N HIS A 309 7.72 -15.26 13.17
CA HIS A 309 8.42 -16.45 13.64
C HIS A 309 9.15 -16.18 14.97
N TYR A 310 9.19 -17.16 15.86
CA TYR A 310 9.80 -17.00 17.19
C TYR A 310 11.29 -16.61 17.11
N LEU A 311 12.02 -17.11 16.09
CA LEU A 311 13.41 -16.70 15.87
C LEU A 311 13.57 -15.19 15.62
N VAL A 312 12.59 -14.53 15.00
CA VAL A 312 12.61 -13.07 14.84
C VAL A 312 12.28 -12.39 16.17
N ARG A 313 11.21 -12.85 16.84
CA ARG A 313 10.78 -12.30 18.14
C ARG A 313 11.87 -12.37 19.21
N ASP A 314 12.61 -13.46 19.25
CA ASP A 314 13.64 -13.74 20.24
C ASP A 314 15.03 -13.18 19.81
N ASN A 315 15.07 -12.45 18.69
CA ASN A 315 16.25 -11.80 18.10
C ASN A 315 17.37 -12.77 17.66
N HIS A 316 17.01 -13.98 17.24
CA HIS A 316 17.91 -14.92 16.54
C HIS A 316 18.00 -14.58 15.04
N LEU A 317 16.98 -13.92 14.49
CA LEU A 317 16.90 -13.46 13.10
C LEU A 317 16.55 -11.97 13.02
N TYR A 318 17.20 -11.25 12.12
CA TYR A 318 16.88 -9.86 11.78
C TYR A 318 16.38 -9.73 10.36
N LEU A 319 15.22 -9.10 10.18
CA LEU A 319 14.66 -8.86 8.85
C LEU A 319 15.14 -7.51 8.32
N GLN A 320 16.08 -7.54 7.37
CA GLN A 320 16.63 -6.34 6.75
C GLN A 320 17.07 -6.62 5.32
N ASP A 321 16.75 -5.70 4.41
CA ASP A 321 17.08 -5.85 3.00
C ASP A 321 18.59 -5.99 2.76
N LYS A 322 18.97 -6.86 1.82
CA LYS A 322 20.37 -7.16 1.54
C LYS A 322 21.18 -5.93 1.13
N SER A 323 20.59 -5.05 0.32
CA SER A 323 21.26 -3.83 -0.16
C SER A 323 21.65 -2.88 0.98
N SER A 324 20.88 -2.88 2.07
CA SER A 324 21.15 -2.05 3.25
C SER A 324 22.32 -2.56 4.11
N CYS A 325 22.72 -3.81 3.90
CA CYS A 325 23.62 -4.57 4.77
C CYS A 325 24.93 -4.98 4.09
N ILE A 326 24.96 -5.04 2.76
CA ILE A 326 26.12 -5.49 1.99
C ILE A 326 27.37 -4.66 2.25
N ALA A 327 27.20 -3.36 2.54
CA ALA A 327 28.30 -2.48 2.90
C ALA A 327 29.00 -2.95 4.19
N ALA A 328 28.24 -3.32 5.22
CA ALA A 328 28.80 -3.86 6.47
C ALA A 328 29.56 -5.16 6.24
N HIS A 329 29.01 -6.06 5.42
CA HIS A 329 29.68 -7.31 5.03
C HIS A 329 31.00 -7.08 4.29
N THR A 330 31.02 -6.07 3.42
CA THR A 330 32.21 -5.72 2.65
C THR A 330 33.28 -5.15 3.58
N VAL A 331 32.91 -4.20 4.44
CA VAL A 331 33.82 -3.62 5.44
C VAL A 331 34.38 -4.69 6.37
N ARG A 332 33.56 -5.64 6.83
CA ARG A 332 34.01 -6.74 7.70
C ARG A 332 35.20 -7.52 7.15
N LYS A 333 35.32 -7.66 5.82
CA LYS A 333 36.46 -8.36 5.18
C LYS A 333 37.76 -7.57 5.20
N LEU A 334 37.67 -6.24 5.38
CA LEU A 334 38.82 -5.34 5.46
C LEU A 334 39.32 -5.14 6.90
N LEU A 335 38.51 -5.51 7.88
CA LEU A 335 38.82 -5.31 9.30
C LEU A 335 39.73 -6.42 9.84
N THR A 336 40.65 -6.01 10.69
CA THR A 336 41.54 -6.84 11.49
C THR A 336 41.15 -6.77 12.97
N LYS A 337 41.75 -7.63 13.81
CA LYS A 337 41.45 -7.66 15.25
C LYS A 337 41.78 -6.31 15.89
N LYS A 338 40.87 -5.81 16.71
CA LYS A 338 40.95 -4.56 17.49
C LYS A 338 40.89 -3.28 16.65
N ASP A 339 40.52 -3.37 15.38
CA ASP A 339 40.24 -2.17 14.59
C ASP A 339 39.05 -1.40 15.14
N ASN A 340 39.14 -0.07 15.10
CA ASN A 340 38.06 0.83 15.50
C ASN A 340 37.18 1.14 14.28
N ILE A 341 35.86 1.08 14.46
CA ILE A 341 34.88 1.28 13.41
C ILE A 341 34.08 2.54 13.72
N CYS A 342 33.98 3.46 12.77
CA CYS A 342 33.12 4.63 12.87
C CYS A 342 31.92 4.47 11.93
N LEU A 343 30.71 4.48 12.49
CA LEU A 343 29.46 4.46 11.75
C LEU A 343 28.75 5.82 11.90
N ALA A 344 28.76 6.61 10.83
CA ALA A 344 28.04 7.87 10.77
C ALA A 344 26.60 7.68 10.26
N TYR A 345 25.73 8.66 10.56
CA TYR A 345 24.33 8.71 10.14
C TYR A 345 23.44 7.53 10.61
N VAL A 346 23.69 7.02 11.81
CA VAL A 346 22.85 5.98 12.42
C VAL A 346 21.47 6.54 12.75
N SER A 347 20.46 6.11 11.99
CA SER A 347 19.06 6.53 12.18
C SER A 347 18.21 5.48 12.91
N GLY A 348 18.29 4.21 12.51
CA GLY A 348 17.41 3.14 13.01
C GLY A 348 18.09 2.03 13.82
N GLY A 349 19.41 2.04 13.92
CA GLY A 349 20.20 1.07 14.69
C GLY A 349 20.32 -0.34 14.09
N LEU A 350 19.61 -0.66 12.99
CA LEU A 350 19.63 -1.99 12.37
C LEU A 350 20.98 -2.35 11.74
N LEU A 351 21.56 -1.43 10.95
CA LEU A 351 22.89 -1.63 10.38
C LEU A 351 23.97 -1.76 11.47
N LEU A 352 23.82 -1.02 12.56
CA LEU A 352 24.71 -1.09 13.71
C LEU A 352 24.64 -2.47 14.38
N GLN A 353 23.43 -3.02 14.57
CA GLN A 353 23.26 -4.39 15.08
C GLN A 353 23.98 -5.42 14.20
N LEU A 354 23.80 -5.35 12.88
CA LEU A 354 24.51 -6.26 11.98
C LEU A 354 26.02 -6.10 12.09
N LEU A 355 26.54 -4.87 12.14
CA LEU A 355 27.98 -4.64 12.30
C LEU A 355 28.51 -5.26 13.60
N ILE A 356 27.81 -5.08 14.72
CA ILE A 356 28.17 -5.69 16.01
C ILE A 356 28.26 -7.23 15.85
N VAL A 357 27.22 -7.85 15.29
CA VAL A 357 27.20 -9.31 15.04
C VAL A 357 28.35 -9.78 14.17
N LEU A 358 28.69 -9.02 13.12
CA LEU A 358 29.77 -9.41 12.22
C LEU A 358 31.15 -9.26 12.84
N THR A 359 31.34 -8.28 13.72
CA THR A 359 32.67 -7.92 14.26
C THR A 359 32.90 -8.42 15.69
N ASP A 360 31.98 -9.20 16.25
CA ASP A 360 32.06 -9.74 17.62
C ASP A 360 33.41 -10.44 17.87
N GLU A 361 33.83 -11.31 16.96
CA GLU A 361 35.11 -12.04 17.03
C GLU A 361 36.37 -11.17 16.89
N LEU A 362 36.22 -9.91 16.43
CA LEU A 362 37.35 -9.02 16.18
C LEU A 362 37.75 -8.18 17.40
N GLU A 363 36.96 -8.17 18.48
CA GLU A 363 37.15 -7.26 19.63
C GLU A 363 37.22 -5.77 19.18
N SER A 364 36.53 -5.42 18.10
CA SER A 364 36.49 -4.07 17.54
C SER A 364 35.66 -3.11 18.39
N LYS A 365 36.09 -1.85 18.51
CA LYS A 365 35.25 -0.79 19.11
C LYS A 365 34.46 -0.07 18.05
N ILE A 366 33.14 0.01 18.22
CA ILE A 366 32.24 0.69 17.29
C ILE A 366 31.78 2.03 17.87
N TYR A 367 32.06 3.11 17.14
CA TYR A 367 31.59 4.45 17.45
C TYR A 367 30.44 4.80 16.50
N ALA A 368 29.24 4.96 17.04
CA ALA A 368 28.02 5.24 16.28
C ALA A 368 27.58 6.70 16.46
N PHE A 369 27.42 7.43 15.35
CA PHE A 369 26.98 8.83 15.33
C PHE A 369 25.75 8.98 14.45
N GLY A 370 24.83 9.89 14.81
CA GLY A 370 23.67 10.23 13.97
C GLY A 370 22.30 10.17 14.65
N GLY A 371 22.24 9.86 15.95
CA GLY A 371 21.02 9.97 16.73
C GLY A 371 20.47 11.39 16.68
N ARG A 372 19.23 11.55 16.20
CA ARG A 372 18.63 12.88 15.98
C ARG A 372 18.00 13.47 17.24
N THR A 373 17.50 12.61 18.12
CA THR A 373 16.83 12.97 19.37
C THR A 373 17.26 11.99 20.46
N GLU A 374 17.12 12.38 21.73
CA GLU A 374 17.43 11.48 22.85
C GLU A 374 16.60 10.20 22.81
N GLU A 375 15.32 10.29 22.45
CA GLU A 375 14.44 9.13 22.30
C GLU A 375 14.94 8.17 21.22
N ASN A 376 15.39 8.71 20.07
CA ASN A 376 15.97 7.90 19.01
C ASN A 376 17.26 7.21 19.47
N ILE A 377 18.10 7.90 20.26
CA ILE A 377 19.29 7.30 20.86
C ILE A 377 18.92 6.17 21.83
N ARG A 378 17.91 6.37 22.69
CA ARG A 378 17.42 5.33 23.62
C ARG A 378 16.86 4.11 22.88
N ASP A 379 16.11 4.30 21.80
CA ASP A 379 15.62 3.21 20.95
C ASP A 379 16.77 2.41 20.33
N ILE A 380 17.78 3.10 19.78
CA ILE A 380 18.99 2.45 19.23
C ILE A 380 19.72 1.66 20.34
N GLN A 381 19.92 2.25 21.52
CA GLN A 381 20.55 1.57 22.66
C GLN A 381 19.76 0.33 23.10
N THR A 382 18.43 0.42 23.11
CA THR A 382 17.56 -0.71 23.48
C THR A 382 17.72 -1.85 22.49
N LYS A 383 17.72 -1.55 21.18
CA LYS A 383 17.95 -2.54 20.12
C LYS A 383 19.34 -3.18 20.15
N ILE A 384 20.36 -2.45 20.63
CA ILE A 384 21.69 -3.04 20.82
C ILE A 384 21.68 -4.03 21.98
N LYS A 385 21.02 -3.68 23.10
CA LYS A 385 20.91 -4.58 24.27
C LYS A 385 20.22 -5.90 23.95
N THR A 386 19.32 -5.93 22.97
CA THR A 386 18.62 -7.18 22.58
C THR A 386 19.50 -8.13 21.76
N LEU A 387 20.70 -7.71 21.32
CA LEU A 387 21.65 -8.55 20.56
C LEU A 387 22.23 -9.70 21.40
N GLY A 388 22.23 -9.58 22.73
CA GLY A 388 22.87 -10.55 23.64
C GLY A 388 24.35 -10.25 23.92
N THR A 389 24.86 -9.08 23.52
CA THR A 389 26.18 -8.58 23.91
C THR A 389 26.17 -8.14 25.39
N VAL A 390 27.16 -8.59 26.16
CA VAL A 390 27.37 -8.20 27.57
C VAL A 390 27.85 -6.76 27.69
#